data_AF-A0A1H2FYT0-F1
#
_entry.id   AF-A0A1H2FYT0-F1
#
_cell.length_a   1.000
_cell.length_b   1.000
_cell.length_c   1.000
_cell.angle_alpha   90.00
_cell.angle_beta   90.00
_cell.angle_gamma   90.00
#
_symmetry.space_group_name_H-M   'P 1'
#
loop_
_entity.id
_entity.type
_entity.pdbx_description
1 polymer ?
#
loop_
_entity_poly.entity_id
_entity_poly.type
_entity_poly.pdbx_seq_one_letter_code
_entity_poly.pdbx_strand_id
1 'polypeptide(L)'
;MKTCLWCLNTENKVTFLKKAHTIPKSLGGQNFNKNVCDECNEYFGNKQDKNYSIEEALKEAFNITRKRMLLSSKPKKQVGKFKSRFFDITEKKGKYKFEFKTSFRFNSEFQKSLCRSFKRGLYKLYFEELNRQKGIGFETEFDLIRKFARYDENDLPIFYFQRSVGIIMILDKEAETPTLFFERMKYLYSDEYFEEIEFLGHVFGFPKKEFNLENFENYHTKSTEIKKGFFVGITKIEKFTNIDITFNIMNK
;
A
#
# COMPACT_ATOMS: atom_id res chain seq x y z
N MET A 1 -7.78 -5.36 -28.27
CA MET A 1 -6.32 -5.38 -28.05
C MET A 1 -6.02 -4.98 -26.62
N LYS A 2 -5.39 -5.83 -25.81
CA LYS A 2 -4.93 -5.47 -24.46
C LYS A 2 -3.61 -4.71 -24.52
N THR A 3 -3.45 -3.77 -23.59
CA THR A 3 -2.22 -3.02 -23.36
C THR A 3 -1.85 -3.15 -21.88
N CYS A 4 -0.57 -3.38 -21.59
CA CYS A 4 -0.10 -3.49 -20.22
C CYS A 4 -0.02 -2.11 -19.57
N LEU A 5 -0.63 -1.95 -18.40
CA LEU A 5 -0.64 -0.74 -17.59
C LEU A 5 0.77 -0.25 -17.24
N TRP A 6 1.71 -1.18 -17.06
CA TRP A 6 3.05 -0.91 -16.54
C TRP A 6 4.11 -0.69 -17.61
N CYS A 7 4.12 -1.50 -18.67
CA CYS A 7 5.13 -1.41 -19.73
C CYS A 7 4.58 -0.88 -21.06
N LEU A 8 3.27 -0.61 -21.15
CA LEU A 8 2.57 -0.13 -22.34
C LEU A 8 2.69 -1.03 -23.58
N ASN A 9 3.30 -2.21 -23.45
CA ASN A 9 3.32 -3.23 -24.49
C ASN A 9 1.93 -3.83 -24.69
N THR A 10 1.60 -4.11 -25.95
CA THR A 10 0.36 -4.74 -26.35
C THR A 10 0.44 -6.26 -26.27
N GLU A 11 -0.70 -6.95 -26.36
CA GLU A 11 -0.78 -8.42 -26.38
C GLU A 11 0.00 -9.10 -27.52
N ASN A 12 0.45 -8.34 -28.53
CA ASN A 12 1.34 -8.82 -29.58
C ASN A 12 2.80 -8.99 -29.10
N LYS A 13 3.18 -8.33 -27.99
CA LYS A 13 4.56 -8.33 -27.45
C LYS A 13 4.67 -9.04 -26.11
N VAL A 14 3.58 -9.13 -25.33
CA VAL A 14 3.57 -9.69 -23.97
C VAL A 14 2.31 -10.51 -23.74
N THR A 15 2.36 -11.45 -22.80
CA THR A 15 1.23 -12.32 -22.46
C THR A 15 0.42 -11.81 -21.26
N PHE A 16 -0.86 -12.18 -21.20
CA PHE A 16 -1.80 -11.83 -20.12
C PHE A 16 -2.53 -13.08 -19.61
N LEU A 17 -1.79 -14.18 -19.41
CA LEU A 17 -2.35 -15.47 -19.03
C LEU A 17 -2.54 -15.59 -17.51
N LYS A 18 -1.67 -14.95 -16.73
CA LYS A 18 -1.66 -15.00 -15.27
C LYS A 18 -2.58 -13.94 -14.69
N LYS A 19 -3.22 -14.30 -13.58
CA LYS A 19 -4.07 -13.39 -12.82
C LYS A 19 -3.21 -12.44 -11.99
N ALA A 20 -3.12 -11.18 -12.40
CA ALA A 20 -2.45 -10.12 -11.64
C ALA A 20 -3.39 -9.58 -10.56
N HIS A 21 -3.12 -9.95 -9.30
CA HIS A 21 -3.93 -9.45 -8.18
C HIS A 21 -3.53 -8.00 -7.89
N THR A 22 -4.51 -7.11 -7.76
CA THR A 22 -4.24 -5.71 -7.44
C THR A 22 -3.71 -5.55 -6.02
N ILE A 23 -4.33 -6.27 -5.08
CA ILE A 23 -3.89 -6.46 -3.70
C ILE A 23 -3.39 -7.90 -3.55
N PRO A 24 -2.20 -8.15 -2.97
CA PRO A 24 -1.68 -9.50 -2.83
C PRO A 24 -2.68 -10.48 -2.20
N LYS A 25 -2.81 -11.67 -2.78
CA LYS A 25 -3.68 -12.73 -2.24
C LYS A 25 -3.34 -13.09 -0.79
N SER A 26 -2.07 -12.96 -0.42
CA SER A 26 -1.57 -13.16 0.94
C SER A 26 -2.11 -12.12 1.95
N LEU A 27 -2.53 -10.94 1.48
CA LEU A 27 -3.28 -9.95 2.24
C LEU A 27 -4.81 -10.16 2.15
N GLY A 28 -5.29 -11.20 1.47
CA GLY A 28 -6.72 -11.46 1.29
C GLY A 28 -7.35 -10.77 0.07
N GLY A 29 -6.55 -10.12 -0.79
CA GLY A 29 -7.04 -9.52 -2.03
C GLY A 29 -7.70 -10.55 -2.96
N GLN A 30 -8.83 -10.18 -3.55
CA GLN A 30 -9.61 -11.04 -4.47
C GLN A 30 -9.73 -10.46 -5.89
N ASN A 31 -9.41 -9.18 -6.05
CA ASN A 31 -9.56 -8.48 -7.32
C ASN A 31 -8.32 -8.64 -8.19
N PHE A 32 -8.55 -8.60 -9.49
CA PHE A 32 -7.50 -8.70 -10.51
C PHE A 32 -7.56 -7.50 -11.43
N ASN A 33 -6.39 -7.09 -11.94
CA ASN A 33 -6.32 -6.16 -13.06
C ASN A 33 -5.97 -6.93 -14.35
N LYS A 34 -6.89 -6.94 -15.31
CA LYS A 34 -6.74 -7.62 -16.61
C LYS A 34 -5.77 -6.95 -17.57
N ASN A 35 -5.32 -5.74 -17.24
CA ASN A 35 -4.41 -4.92 -18.04
C ASN A 35 -2.97 -5.00 -17.51
N VAL A 36 -2.59 -6.01 -16.73
CA VAL A 36 -1.21 -6.24 -16.30
C VAL A 36 -0.67 -7.49 -16.98
N CYS A 37 0.40 -7.37 -17.75
CA CYS A 37 1.02 -8.51 -18.41
C CYS A 37 1.76 -9.41 -17.42
N ASP A 38 2.03 -10.64 -17.84
CA ASP A 38 2.66 -11.68 -17.01
C ASP A 38 4.03 -11.25 -16.50
N GLU A 39 4.86 -10.61 -17.34
CA GLU A 39 6.18 -10.12 -16.96
C GLU A 39 6.11 -9.03 -15.86
N CYS A 40 5.18 -8.08 -15.98
CA CYS A 40 5.04 -7.03 -14.98
C CYS A 40 4.43 -7.58 -13.69
N ASN A 41 3.47 -8.51 -13.78
CA ASN A 41 2.92 -9.22 -12.64
C ASN A 41 4.03 -9.97 -11.87
N GLU A 42 4.85 -10.73 -12.58
CA GLU A 42 6.01 -11.44 -12.01
C GLU A 42 7.04 -10.49 -11.41
N TYR A 43 7.29 -9.34 -12.04
CA TYR A 43 8.23 -8.36 -11.53
C TYR A 43 7.89 -7.89 -10.10
N PHE A 44 6.61 -7.63 -9.82
CA PHE A 44 6.17 -7.23 -8.48
C PHE A 44 6.13 -8.40 -7.48
N GLY A 45 5.77 -9.60 -7.95
CA GLY A 45 5.60 -10.79 -7.12
C GLY A 45 6.89 -11.53 -6.78
N ASN A 46 7.88 -11.53 -7.68
CA ASN A 46 9.14 -12.26 -7.54
C ASN A 46 10.15 -11.53 -6.67
N LYS A 47 11.01 -12.30 -6.01
CA LYS A 47 12.18 -11.77 -5.31
C LYS A 47 13.18 -11.30 -6.38
N GLN A 48 13.59 -10.04 -6.28
CA GLN A 48 14.64 -9.47 -7.12
C GLN A 48 16.00 -9.71 -6.42
N ASP A 49 16.97 -8.81 -6.58
CA ASP A 49 18.25 -8.86 -5.84
C ASP A 49 18.08 -8.87 -4.32
N LYS A 50 16.93 -8.40 -3.84
CA LYS A 50 16.53 -8.45 -2.45
C LYS A 50 15.91 -9.81 -2.13
N ASN A 51 16.16 -10.27 -0.91
CA ASN A 51 15.56 -11.53 -0.43
C ASN A 51 14.03 -11.52 -0.30
N TYR A 52 13.34 -10.41 -0.59
CA TYR A 52 11.88 -10.24 -0.56
C TYR A 52 11.39 -9.49 -1.81
N SER A 53 10.14 -9.70 -2.22
CA SER A 53 9.51 -9.01 -3.35
C SER A 53 8.87 -7.67 -2.96
N ILE A 54 8.46 -6.89 -3.96
CA ILE A 54 7.71 -5.64 -3.76
C ILE A 54 6.36 -5.94 -3.09
N GLU A 55 5.66 -6.97 -3.56
CA GLU A 55 4.41 -7.41 -2.93
C GLU A 55 4.62 -7.94 -1.50
N GLU A 56 5.74 -8.61 -1.22
CA GLU A 56 6.05 -9.04 0.14
C GLU A 56 6.27 -7.82 1.05
N ALA A 57 7.00 -6.80 0.62
CA ALA A 57 7.19 -5.56 1.39
C ALA A 57 5.86 -4.84 1.66
N LEU A 58 4.99 -4.75 0.65
CA LEU A 58 3.63 -4.21 0.80
C LEU A 58 2.83 -5.01 1.82
N LYS A 59 2.81 -6.34 1.68
CA LYS A 59 2.11 -7.25 2.60
C LYS A 59 2.58 -7.04 4.03
N GLU A 60 3.88 -7.01 4.27
CA GLU A 60 4.43 -6.89 5.63
C GLU A 60 4.04 -5.58 6.34
N ALA A 61 3.79 -4.49 5.61
CA ALA A 61 3.33 -3.24 6.21
C ALA A 61 1.90 -3.32 6.77
N PHE A 62 1.06 -4.19 6.21
CA PHE A 62 -0.36 -4.26 6.54
C PHE A 62 -0.79 -5.56 7.25
N ASN A 63 0.06 -6.59 7.23
CA ASN A 63 -0.31 -7.92 7.70
C ASN A 63 -0.65 -7.95 9.20
N ILE A 64 0.09 -7.17 10.00
CA ILE A 64 -0.15 -7.05 11.45
C ILE A 64 -1.52 -6.41 11.68
N THR A 65 -1.75 -5.25 11.08
CA THR A 65 -3.02 -4.51 11.17
C THR A 65 -4.21 -5.37 10.76
N ARG A 66 -4.12 -6.03 9.60
CA ARG A 66 -5.14 -6.97 9.13
C ARG A 66 -5.39 -8.09 10.14
N LYS A 67 -4.33 -8.69 10.68
CA LYS A 67 -4.46 -9.77 11.68
C LYS A 67 -5.15 -9.28 12.94
N ARG A 68 -4.82 -8.09 13.43
CA ARG A 68 -5.49 -7.48 14.59
C ARG A 68 -6.97 -7.23 14.33
N MET A 69 -7.32 -6.71 13.15
CA MET A 69 -8.72 -6.51 12.74
C MET A 69 -9.50 -7.84 12.66
N LEU A 70 -8.90 -8.89 12.08
CA LEU A 70 -9.51 -10.22 11.98
C LEU A 70 -9.66 -10.96 13.32
N LEU A 71 -8.92 -10.56 14.35
CA LEU A 71 -9.05 -11.11 15.69
C LEU A 71 -10.10 -10.36 16.53
N SER A 72 -10.33 -9.09 16.22
CA SER A 72 -11.36 -8.26 16.87
C SER A 72 -12.76 -8.49 16.29
N SER A 73 -12.87 -9.13 15.12
CA SER A 73 -14.14 -9.56 14.53
C SER A 73 -14.20 -11.08 14.37
N LYS A 74 -15.40 -11.66 14.36
CA LYS A 74 -15.59 -13.06 13.93
C LYS A 74 -15.71 -13.08 12.41
N PRO A 75 -14.70 -13.55 11.66
CA PRO A 75 -14.77 -13.53 10.21
C PRO A 75 -15.91 -14.44 9.73
N LYS A 76 -16.73 -13.94 8.80
CA LYS A 76 -17.84 -14.70 8.21
C LYS A 76 -17.37 -15.60 7.06
N LYS A 77 -16.20 -15.30 6.50
CA LYS A 77 -15.54 -16.11 5.45
C LYS A 77 -14.28 -16.78 5.98
N GLN A 78 -13.88 -17.85 5.30
CA GLN A 78 -12.57 -18.46 5.54
C GLN A 78 -11.47 -17.47 5.17
N VAL A 79 -10.66 -17.09 6.16
CA VAL A 79 -9.49 -16.22 5.97
C VAL A 79 -8.21 -17.06 6.03
N GLY A 80 -7.26 -16.75 5.16
CA GLY A 80 -5.95 -17.40 5.16
C GLY A 80 -5.20 -17.21 6.49
N LYS A 81 -4.38 -18.20 6.85
CA LYS A 81 -3.53 -18.12 8.05
C LYS A 81 -2.55 -16.95 7.95
N PHE A 82 -2.30 -16.31 9.09
CA PHE A 82 -1.27 -15.29 9.19
C PHE A 82 0.10 -15.89 8.86
N LYS A 83 0.83 -15.25 7.94
CA LYS A 83 2.20 -15.59 7.59
C LYS A 83 2.99 -14.33 7.32
N SER A 84 3.92 -14.03 8.21
CA SER A 84 4.85 -12.91 8.07
C SER A 84 6.29 -13.40 8.06
N ARG A 85 7.10 -12.77 7.23
CA ARG A 85 8.55 -12.95 7.18
C ARG A 85 9.24 -12.27 8.35
N PHE A 86 8.74 -11.11 8.78
CA PHE A 86 9.41 -10.18 9.69
C PHE A 86 8.85 -10.18 11.10
N PHE A 87 7.65 -10.72 11.29
CA PHE A 87 6.91 -10.59 12.52
C PHE A 87 6.28 -11.92 12.93
N ASP A 88 6.16 -12.11 14.24
CA ASP A 88 5.28 -13.10 14.85
C ASP A 88 4.23 -12.43 15.72
N ILE A 89 3.02 -12.95 15.64
CA ILE A 89 1.89 -12.54 16.48
C ILE A 89 1.34 -13.80 17.11
N THR A 90 1.38 -13.85 18.45
CA THR A 90 0.71 -14.89 19.22
C THR A 90 -0.39 -14.27 20.06
N GLU A 91 -1.48 -15.02 20.20
CA GLU A 91 -2.61 -14.64 21.03
C GLU A 91 -2.74 -15.66 22.16
N LYS A 92 -2.73 -15.19 23.41
CA LYS A 92 -2.98 -16.01 24.59
C LYS A 92 -3.96 -15.29 25.50
N LYS A 93 -5.13 -15.89 25.75
CA LYS A 93 -6.18 -15.35 26.63
C LYS A 93 -6.58 -13.91 26.26
N GLY A 94 -6.72 -13.60 24.97
CA GLY A 94 -7.06 -12.27 24.47
C GLY A 94 -5.95 -11.22 24.53
N LYS A 95 -4.75 -11.59 25.01
CA LYS A 95 -3.56 -10.72 24.99
C LYS A 95 -2.70 -11.06 23.77
N TYR A 96 -2.31 -10.02 23.03
CA TYR A 96 -1.44 -10.13 21.87
C TYR A 96 0.02 -9.96 22.29
N LYS A 97 0.87 -10.88 21.86
CA LYS A 97 2.32 -10.72 21.90
C LYS A 97 2.83 -10.55 20.47
N PHE A 98 3.50 -9.43 20.24
CA PHE A 98 4.14 -9.09 18.98
C PHE A 98 5.65 -9.23 19.13
N GLU A 99 6.30 -9.90 18.18
CA GLU A 99 7.73 -10.12 18.17
C GLU A 99 8.31 -9.85 16.78
N PHE A 100 9.50 -9.25 16.74
CA PHE A 100 10.29 -9.13 15.52
C PHE A 100 11.09 -10.41 15.29
N LYS A 101 11.05 -10.92 14.07
CA LYS A 101 11.94 -11.99 13.64
C LYS A 101 13.32 -11.45 13.36
N THR A 102 14.34 -12.30 13.46
CA THR A 102 15.74 -11.97 13.13
C THR A 102 15.93 -11.49 11.69
N SER A 103 15.02 -11.87 10.79
CA SER A 103 14.94 -11.39 9.41
C SER A 103 14.60 -9.90 9.28
N PHE A 104 14.02 -9.28 10.32
CA PHE A 104 13.72 -7.85 10.37
C PHE A 104 14.85 -7.10 11.07
N ARG A 105 15.62 -6.32 10.31
CA ARG A 105 16.81 -5.64 10.82
C ARG A 105 16.52 -4.16 11.02
N PHE A 106 16.92 -3.58 12.15
CA PHE A 106 16.67 -2.16 12.44
C PHE A 106 17.72 -1.21 11.86
N ASN A 107 18.77 -1.74 11.22
CA ASN A 107 19.79 -0.90 10.59
C ASN A 107 19.19 -0.05 9.45
N SER A 108 19.79 1.12 9.24
CA SER A 108 19.29 2.13 8.32
C SER A 108 19.19 1.63 6.88
N GLU A 109 20.18 0.89 6.40
CA GLU A 109 20.23 0.36 5.04
C GLU A 109 19.07 -0.58 4.74
N PHE A 110 18.86 -1.57 5.61
CA PHE A 110 17.74 -2.51 5.48
C PHE A 110 16.40 -1.77 5.54
N GLN A 111 16.24 -0.86 6.50
CA GLN A 111 14.98 -0.13 6.69
C GLN A 111 14.65 0.78 5.52
N LYS A 112 15.64 1.45 4.92
CA LYS A 112 15.49 2.26 3.70
C LYS A 112 15.15 1.37 2.49
N SER A 113 15.86 0.25 2.33
CA SER A 113 15.62 -0.69 1.23
C SER A 113 14.24 -1.34 1.28
N LEU A 114 13.77 -1.70 2.49
CA LEU A 114 12.43 -2.23 2.71
C LEU A 114 11.37 -1.14 2.49
N CYS A 115 11.62 0.08 2.99
CA CYS A 115 10.74 1.24 2.77
C CYS A 115 10.56 1.52 1.28
N ARG A 116 11.64 1.57 0.49
CA ARG A 116 11.55 1.78 -0.96
C ARG A 116 10.69 0.72 -1.64
N SER A 117 10.88 -0.55 -1.28
CA SER A 117 10.09 -1.66 -1.84
C SER A 117 8.61 -1.55 -1.44
N PHE A 118 8.33 -1.16 -0.19
CA PHE A 118 6.97 -0.86 0.28
C PHE A 118 6.35 0.30 -0.52
N LYS A 119 7.04 1.42 -0.68
CA LYS A 119 6.57 2.59 -1.45
C LYS A 119 6.16 2.17 -2.86
N ARG A 120 7.01 1.41 -3.55
CA ARG A 120 6.73 0.89 -4.89
C ARG A 120 5.51 -0.04 -4.92
N GLY A 121 5.36 -0.87 -3.88
CA GLY A 121 4.17 -1.70 -3.70
C GLY A 121 2.90 -0.89 -3.45
N LEU A 122 3.00 0.24 -2.74
CA LEU A 122 1.86 1.13 -2.49
C LEU A 122 1.38 1.77 -3.79
N TYR A 123 2.30 2.25 -4.62
CA TYR A 123 1.97 2.72 -5.97
C TYR A 123 1.37 1.63 -6.84
N LYS A 124 1.87 0.39 -6.76
CA LYS A 124 1.26 -0.74 -7.47
C LYS A 124 -0.20 -0.94 -7.06
N LEU A 125 -0.45 -1.02 -5.75
CA LEU A 125 -1.79 -1.18 -5.20
C LEU A 125 -2.72 -0.06 -5.66
N TYR A 126 -2.26 1.21 -5.58
CA TYR A 126 -3.02 2.37 -6.03
C TYR A 126 -3.32 2.31 -7.53
N PHE A 127 -2.29 2.16 -8.36
CA PHE A 127 -2.38 2.32 -9.79
C PHE A 127 -3.18 1.20 -10.45
N GLU A 128 -3.00 -0.04 -10.00
CA GLU A 128 -3.78 -1.15 -10.51
C GLU A 128 -5.24 -1.11 -10.07
N GLU A 129 -5.55 -0.62 -8.85
CA GLU A 129 -6.92 -0.40 -8.41
C GLU A 129 -7.58 0.76 -9.16
N LEU A 130 -6.84 1.86 -9.41
CA LEU A 130 -7.32 3.00 -10.19
C LEU A 130 -7.72 2.54 -11.60
N ASN A 131 -6.84 1.81 -12.28
CA ASN A 131 -7.13 1.29 -13.60
C ASN A 131 -8.27 0.25 -13.59
N ARG A 132 -8.32 -0.63 -12.59
CA ARG A 132 -9.40 -1.63 -12.48
C ARG A 132 -10.77 -0.97 -12.29
N GLN A 133 -10.85 0.11 -11.51
CA GLN A 133 -12.11 0.76 -11.14
C GLN A 133 -12.53 1.85 -12.13
N LYS A 134 -11.58 2.65 -12.64
CA LYS A 134 -11.85 3.83 -13.48
C LYS A 134 -11.41 3.65 -14.95
N GLY A 135 -10.64 2.62 -15.27
CA GLY A 135 -10.18 2.35 -16.65
C GLY A 135 -9.06 3.25 -17.17
N ILE A 136 -8.54 4.17 -16.35
CA ILE A 136 -7.47 5.12 -16.68
C ILE A 136 -6.10 4.60 -16.26
N GLY A 137 -5.02 5.30 -16.61
CA GLY A 137 -3.65 4.94 -16.25
C GLY A 137 -2.76 4.57 -17.44
N PHE A 138 -3.21 4.79 -18.67
CA PHE A 138 -2.38 4.58 -19.87
C PHE A 138 -1.74 5.88 -20.37
N GLU A 139 -2.22 7.00 -19.86
CA GLU A 139 -1.79 8.36 -20.18
C GLU A 139 -0.36 8.60 -19.67
N THR A 140 0.37 9.47 -20.38
CA THR A 140 1.77 9.81 -20.07
C THR A 140 1.91 10.56 -18.75
N GLU A 141 0.85 11.21 -18.25
CA GLU A 141 0.85 11.85 -16.93
C GLU A 141 1.13 10.85 -15.78
N PHE A 142 0.87 9.56 -15.99
CA PHE A 142 1.19 8.50 -15.03
C PHE A 142 2.60 7.91 -15.21
N ASP A 143 3.43 8.46 -16.11
CA ASP A 143 4.80 7.98 -16.33
C ASP A 143 5.65 8.06 -15.06
N LEU A 144 5.41 9.07 -14.21
CA LEU A 144 6.03 9.18 -12.90
C LEU A 144 5.84 7.90 -12.06
N ILE A 145 4.62 7.35 -12.06
CA ILE A 145 4.27 6.14 -11.33
C ILE A 145 4.99 4.92 -11.93
N ARG A 146 5.01 4.78 -13.26
CA ARG A 146 5.66 3.63 -13.92
C ARG A 146 7.17 3.66 -13.73
N LYS A 147 7.80 4.80 -13.93
CA LYS A 147 9.25 5.02 -13.70
C LYS A 147 9.64 4.60 -12.30
N PHE A 148 8.92 5.07 -11.28
CA PHE A 148 9.21 4.72 -9.89
C PHE A 148 8.86 3.26 -9.53
N ALA A 149 7.61 2.85 -9.73
CA ALA A 149 7.14 1.56 -9.22
C ALA A 149 7.64 0.38 -10.05
N ARG A 150 7.64 0.49 -11.38
CA ARG A 150 8.03 -0.61 -12.30
C ARG A 150 9.50 -0.57 -12.71
N TYR A 151 10.08 0.60 -12.95
CA TYR A 151 11.45 0.72 -13.46
C TYR A 151 12.47 1.11 -12.38
N ASP A 152 12.02 1.33 -11.15
CA ASP A 152 12.86 1.66 -9.99
C ASP A 152 13.66 2.96 -10.16
N GLU A 153 13.15 3.89 -10.95
CA GLU A 153 13.74 5.21 -11.18
C GLU A 153 13.29 6.23 -10.13
N ASN A 154 14.20 7.10 -9.68
CA ASN A 154 13.95 8.16 -8.68
C ASN A 154 13.43 7.63 -7.32
N ASP A 155 13.29 8.48 -6.29
CA ASP A 155 12.58 8.11 -5.05
C ASP A 155 11.44 9.09 -4.78
N LEU A 156 10.20 8.62 -4.91
CA LEU A 156 9.04 9.47 -4.70
C LEU A 156 8.79 9.66 -3.19
N PRO A 157 8.44 10.89 -2.76
CA PRO A 157 8.00 11.11 -1.40
C PRO A 157 6.66 10.42 -1.18
N ILE A 158 6.54 9.73 -0.04
CA ILE A 158 5.28 9.22 0.46
C ILE A 158 5.16 9.72 1.90
N PHE A 159 3.97 10.19 2.24
CA PHE A 159 3.63 10.71 3.55
C PHE A 159 2.71 9.73 4.26
N TYR A 160 3.02 9.42 5.50
CA TYR A 160 2.16 8.64 6.39
C TYR A 160 1.47 9.58 7.37
N PHE A 161 0.16 9.42 7.51
CA PHE A 161 -0.65 10.24 8.42
C PHE A 161 -1.00 9.44 9.67
N GLN A 162 -0.48 9.88 10.81
CA GLN A 162 -0.69 9.20 12.09
C GLN A 162 -2.05 9.62 12.68
N ARG A 163 -2.93 8.65 12.94
CA ARG A 163 -4.27 8.91 13.51
C ARG A 163 -4.20 9.36 14.97
N SER A 164 -5.07 10.30 15.35
CA SER A 164 -5.24 10.73 16.76
C SER A 164 -6.31 9.91 17.49
N VAL A 165 -7.38 9.52 16.79
CA VAL A 165 -8.54 8.81 17.36
C VAL A 165 -8.57 7.35 16.86
N GLY A 166 -8.83 6.41 17.77
CA GLY A 166 -8.97 4.97 17.49
C GLY A 166 -10.29 4.54 16.85
N ILE A 167 -11.21 5.49 16.63
CA ILE A 167 -12.43 5.26 15.85
C ILE A 167 -12.02 5.19 14.39
N ILE A 168 -11.77 3.97 13.94
CA ILE A 168 -11.55 3.68 12.53
C ILE A 168 -12.90 3.21 12.00
N MET A 169 -13.47 3.94 11.03
CA MET A 169 -14.62 3.42 10.28
C MET A 169 -14.12 2.31 9.36
N ILE A 170 -13.96 1.13 9.92
CA ILE A 170 -13.67 -0.11 9.19
C ILE A 170 -15.02 -0.74 8.92
N LEU A 171 -15.35 -1.00 7.65
CA LEU A 171 -16.49 -1.88 7.37
C LEU A 171 -16.09 -3.29 7.82
N ASP A 172 -16.95 -4.00 8.56
CA ASP A 172 -16.68 -5.31 9.18
C ASP A 172 -15.96 -6.34 8.27
N LYS A 173 -16.06 -6.17 6.94
CA LYS A 173 -15.53 -7.08 5.91
C LYS A 173 -14.19 -6.65 5.29
N GLU A 174 -13.68 -5.44 5.56
CA GLU A 174 -12.45 -4.94 4.91
C GLU A 174 -11.22 -5.78 5.23
N ALA A 175 -11.13 -6.31 6.45
CA ALA A 175 -10.02 -7.18 6.83
C ALA A 175 -10.14 -8.57 6.18
N GLU A 176 -11.36 -9.06 5.92
CA GLU A 176 -11.59 -10.35 5.25
C GLU A 176 -11.19 -10.28 3.77
N THR A 177 -11.72 -9.27 3.06
CA THR A 177 -11.50 -9.04 1.63
C THR A 177 -11.11 -7.58 1.38
N PRO A 178 -9.83 -7.21 1.59
CA PRO A 178 -9.41 -5.82 1.43
C PRO A 178 -9.64 -5.32 0.00
N THR A 179 -10.16 -4.11 -0.09
CA THR A 179 -10.38 -3.38 -1.34
C THR A 179 -9.99 -1.93 -1.09
N LEU A 180 -9.40 -1.28 -2.09
CA LEU A 180 -9.12 0.15 -2.03
C LEU A 180 -10.37 0.92 -2.49
N PHE A 181 -10.90 1.81 -1.65
CA PHE A 181 -12.03 2.64 -2.02
C PHE A 181 -11.55 4.07 -2.23
N PHE A 182 -11.66 4.56 -3.47
CA PHE A 182 -11.40 5.96 -3.77
C PHE A 182 -12.53 6.85 -3.26
N GLU A 183 -12.19 8.06 -2.82
CA GLU A 183 -13.15 9.13 -2.46
C GLU A 183 -14.13 8.76 -1.32
N ARG A 184 -13.86 7.70 -0.55
CA ARG A 184 -14.76 7.24 0.53
C ARG A 184 -14.79 8.17 1.74
N MET A 185 -13.64 8.75 2.09
CA MET A 185 -13.46 9.45 3.36
C MET A 185 -13.17 10.92 3.11
N LYS A 186 -13.94 11.80 3.79
CA LYS A 186 -13.82 13.26 3.64
C LYS A 186 -12.46 13.84 4.04
N TYR A 187 -11.66 13.10 4.80
CA TYR A 187 -10.32 13.53 5.19
C TYR A 187 -9.22 13.19 4.18
N LEU A 188 -9.55 12.40 3.15
CA LEU A 188 -8.61 12.09 2.07
C LEU A 188 -8.61 13.25 1.09
N TYR A 189 -7.45 13.87 0.91
CA TYR A 189 -7.26 14.99 0.00
C TYR A 189 -6.69 14.49 -1.34
N SER A 190 -7.19 15.09 -2.42
CA SER A 190 -6.76 14.80 -3.79
C SER A 190 -6.79 16.10 -4.58
N ASP A 191 -5.76 16.32 -5.37
CA ASP A 191 -5.74 17.39 -6.38
C ASP A 191 -5.16 16.86 -7.70
N GLU A 192 -4.66 17.74 -8.56
CA GLU A 192 -4.07 17.34 -9.83
C GLU A 192 -2.77 16.52 -9.65
N TYR A 193 -1.98 16.84 -8.63
CA TYR A 193 -0.61 16.35 -8.46
C TYR A 193 -0.49 15.28 -7.40
N PHE A 194 -1.31 15.34 -6.36
CA PHE A 194 -1.24 14.46 -5.21
C PHE A 194 -2.55 13.68 -5.01
N GLU A 195 -2.39 12.51 -4.42
CA GLU A 195 -3.49 11.63 -4.05
C GLU A 195 -3.26 11.09 -2.65
N GLU A 196 -4.35 10.91 -1.92
CA GLU A 196 -4.33 10.19 -0.65
C GLU A 196 -5.25 8.98 -0.68
N ILE A 197 -4.79 7.91 -0.05
CA ILE A 197 -5.54 6.68 0.08
C ILE A 197 -5.57 6.22 1.52
N GLU A 198 -6.65 5.53 1.86
CA GLU A 198 -6.70 4.73 3.07
C GLU A 198 -6.73 3.25 2.73
N PHE A 199 -5.85 2.49 3.35
CA PHE A 199 -5.84 1.04 3.22
C PHE A 199 -5.62 0.39 4.58
N LEU A 200 -6.57 -0.46 4.99
CA LEU A 200 -6.57 -1.16 6.28
C LEU A 200 -6.32 -0.22 7.46
N GLY A 201 -6.98 0.95 7.46
CA GLY A 201 -6.88 1.94 8.54
C GLY A 201 -5.66 2.87 8.47
N HIS A 202 -4.70 2.61 7.58
CA HIS A 202 -3.53 3.46 7.36
C HIS A 202 -3.79 4.45 6.25
N VAL A 203 -3.42 5.71 6.46
CA VAL A 203 -3.59 6.79 5.48
C VAL A 203 -2.24 7.20 4.94
N PHE A 204 -2.12 7.23 3.61
CA PHE A 204 -0.92 7.63 2.90
C PHE A 204 -1.24 8.69 1.85
N GLY A 205 -0.29 9.59 1.61
CA GLY A 205 -0.37 10.57 0.54
C GLY A 205 0.91 10.59 -0.30
N PHE A 206 0.77 10.79 -1.59
CA PHE A 206 1.88 10.67 -2.55
C PHE A 206 1.56 11.38 -3.88
N PRO A 207 2.57 11.78 -4.65
CA PRO A 207 2.37 12.38 -5.96
C PRO A 207 1.90 11.36 -7.00
N LYS A 208 0.92 11.72 -7.82
CA LYS A 208 0.46 10.97 -9.00
C LYS A 208 0.95 11.56 -10.33
N LYS A 209 1.46 12.79 -10.32
CA LYS A 209 2.08 13.49 -11.46
C LYS A 209 3.35 14.22 -11.02
N GLU A 210 4.17 14.63 -12.00
CA GLU A 210 5.32 15.52 -11.77
C GLU A 210 4.86 16.82 -11.10
N PHE A 211 5.56 17.26 -10.07
CA PHE A 211 5.15 18.38 -9.22
C PHE A 211 6.35 19.26 -8.87
N ASN A 212 6.09 20.54 -8.62
CA ASN A 212 7.08 21.50 -8.13
C ASN A 212 6.86 21.82 -6.64
N LEU A 213 7.71 22.69 -6.08
CA LEU A 213 7.62 23.07 -4.67
C LEU A 213 6.27 23.73 -4.32
N GLU A 214 5.74 24.59 -5.20
CA GLU A 214 4.45 25.25 -4.98
C GLU A 214 3.30 24.24 -4.93
N ASN A 215 3.29 23.25 -5.83
CA ASN A 215 2.32 22.17 -5.82
C ASN A 215 2.38 21.39 -4.50
N PHE A 216 3.59 21.10 -4.01
CA PHE A 216 3.79 20.41 -2.75
C PHE A 216 3.30 21.21 -1.54
N GLU A 217 3.66 22.50 -1.43
CA GLU A 217 3.24 23.36 -0.32
C GLU A 217 1.71 23.54 -0.29
N ASN A 218 1.08 23.66 -1.46
CA ASN A 218 -0.38 23.71 -1.59
C ASN A 218 -1.03 22.41 -1.12
N TYR A 219 -0.51 21.25 -1.54
CA TYR A 219 -0.97 19.94 -1.06
C TYR A 219 -0.80 19.82 0.46
N HIS A 220 0.38 20.16 0.99
CA HIS A 220 0.70 20.03 2.41
C HIS A 220 -0.23 20.88 3.27
N THR A 221 -0.44 22.14 2.89
CA THR A 221 -1.33 23.07 3.60
C THR A 221 -2.77 22.56 3.63
N LYS A 222 -3.32 22.21 2.47
CA LYS A 222 -4.72 21.76 2.36
C LYS A 222 -4.96 20.42 3.05
N SER A 223 -4.06 19.47 2.85
CA SER A 223 -4.13 18.15 3.49
C SER A 223 -4.07 18.25 5.02
N THR A 224 -3.20 19.12 5.55
CA THR A 224 -3.06 19.35 7.00
C THR A 224 -4.34 19.93 7.59
N GLU A 225 -4.93 20.95 6.95
CA GLU A 225 -6.14 21.60 7.46
C GLU A 225 -7.34 20.62 7.50
N ILE A 226 -7.52 19.82 6.44
CA ILE A 226 -8.57 18.79 6.39
C ILE A 226 -8.43 17.74 7.50
N LYS A 227 -7.20 17.47 7.94
CA LYS A 227 -6.89 16.43 8.94
C LYS A 227 -6.83 16.94 10.37
N LYS A 228 -7.00 18.24 10.58
CA LYS A 228 -7.00 18.87 11.89
C LYS A 228 -8.03 18.20 12.80
N GLY A 229 -7.59 17.77 13.98
CA GLY A 229 -8.42 17.08 14.97
C GLY A 229 -8.52 15.56 14.80
N PHE A 230 -8.25 14.99 13.61
CA PHE A 230 -8.34 13.55 13.35
C PHE A 230 -6.98 12.83 13.26
N PHE A 231 -5.90 13.60 13.06
CA PHE A 231 -4.54 13.09 12.92
C PHE A 231 -3.56 13.88 13.81
N VAL A 232 -2.52 13.19 14.30
CA VAL A 232 -1.48 13.73 15.19
C VAL A 232 -0.34 14.36 14.40
N GLY A 233 -0.08 13.88 13.18
CA GLY A 233 1.01 14.39 12.38
C GLY A 233 1.15 13.71 11.02
N ILE A 234 2.01 14.32 10.21
CA ILE A 234 2.38 13.87 8.86
C ILE A 234 3.88 13.53 8.92
N THR A 235 4.25 12.35 8.43
CA THR A 235 5.65 11.92 8.38
C THR A 235 6.01 11.48 6.98
N LYS A 236 7.01 12.11 6.36
CA LYS A 236 7.63 11.57 5.14
C LYS A 236 8.32 10.26 5.49
N ILE A 237 7.98 9.17 4.82
CA ILE A 237 8.54 7.85 5.11
C ILE A 237 9.87 7.64 4.39
N GLU A 238 10.95 7.50 5.15
CA GLU A 238 12.29 7.21 4.64
C GLU A 238 12.79 5.84 5.11
N LYS A 239 12.29 5.39 6.26
CA LYS A 239 12.52 4.06 6.85
C LYS A 239 11.18 3.38 7.04
N PHE A 240 11.18 2.04 6.94
CA PHE A 240 9.94 1.27 7.09
C PHE A 240 9.35 1.42 8.51
N THR A 241 10.19 1.60 9.52
CA THR A 241 9.75 1.95 10.89
C THR A 241 9.13 3.34 11.06
N ASN A 242 9.10 4.20 10.04
CA ASN A 242 8.31 5.44 10.10
C ASN A 242 6.80 5.17 10.00
N ILE A 243 6.41 3.97 9.58
CA ILE A 243 5.03 3.51 9.54
C ILE A 243 4.71 2.84 10.88
N ASP A 244 3.57 3.18 11.48
CA ASP A 244 3.06 2.48 12.67
C ASP A 244 2.51 1.10 12.29
N ILE A 245 3.40 0.16 11.94
CA ILE A 245 3.04 -1.19 11.46
C ILE A 245 2.33 -2.04 12.53
N THR A 246 2.52 -1.73 13.81
CA THR A 246 1.80 -2.41 14.90
C THR A 246 0.40 -1.85 15.06
N PHE A 247 0.12 -0.69 14.45
CA PHE A 247 -1.15 0.00 14.46
C PHE A 247 -1.61 0.25 15.89
N ASN A 248 -0.73 0.92 16.65
CA ASN A 248 -0.85 1.12 18.09
C ASN A 248 -2.13 1.85 18.50
N ILE A 249 -2.79 2.54 17.56
CA ILE A 249 -4.08 3.18 17.82
C ILE A 249 -5.16 2.18 18.28
N MET A 250 -5.09 0.91 17.87
CA MET A 250 -6.02 -0.14 18.35
C MET A 250 -5.75 -0.59 19.81
N ASN A 251 -4.72 -0.03 20.48
CA ASN A 251 -4.45 -0.27 21.91
C ASN A 251 -5.00 0.84 22.81
N LYS A 252 -5.50 1.94 22.24
CA LYS A 252 -6.08 3.07 22.97
C LYS A 252 -7.59 2.91 23.03
#